data_AF-A0AAD4KCN2-F1
#
_entry.id   AF-A0AAD4KCN2-F1
#
_cell.length_a   1.000
_cell.length_b   1.000
_cell.length_c   1.000
_cell.angle_alpha   90.00
_cell.angle_beta   90.00
_cell.angle_gamma   90.00
#
_symmetry.space_group_name_H-M   'P 1'
#
loop_
_entity.id
_entity.type
_entity.pdbx_description
1 polymer ?
#
loop_
_entity_poly.entity_id
_entity_poly.type
_entity_poly.pdbx_seq_one_letter_code
_entity_poly.pdbx_strand_id
1 'polypeptide(L)'
;TPPKKRLNGKQFDDLTKWLETKNIDLINYLGHGSIDLNSVVTIVKTINKKMPAVGPYTVQNNHALKLKNWENFNLLALRKLGVIVTRPALEDLASGDLSALQYMLHQLMLAERKGFQVYVPRRSGTLIPSDNQMRTFRVSKPMTIKQPGSNSNTNQGRPGF
;
A
#
# COMPACT_ATOMS: atom_id res chain seq x y z
N THR A 1 -7.97 -21.65 16.65
CA THR A 1 -7.82 -20.19 16.39
C THR A 1 -6.49 -19.73 16.93
N PRO A 2 -5.63 -19.04 16.16
CA PRO A 2 -4.40 -18.48 16.71
C PRO A 2 -4.72 -17.48 17.85
N PRO A 3 -3.83 -17.30 18.83
CA PRO A 3 -4.10 -16.45 19.98
C PRO A 3 -4.26 -14.99 19.56
N LYS A 4 -5.36 -14.36 20.01
CA LYS A 4 -5.55 -12.91 19.89
C LYS A 4 -4.41 -12.20 20.61
N LYS A 5 -3.63 -11.40 19.89
CA LYS A 5 -2.55 -10.61 20.51
C LYS A 5 -3.16 -9.50 21.35
N ARG A 6 -2.84 -9.50 22.64
CA ARG A 6 -3.26 -8.49 23.62
C ARG A 6 -2.01 -7.83 24.21
N LEU A 7 -2.17 -6.60 24.68
CA LEU A 7 -1.11 -5.91 25.41
C LEU A 7 -0.98 -6.50 26.82
N ASN A 8 0.25 -6.58 27.32
CA ASN A 8 0.49 -6.80 28.74
C ASN A 8 0.38 -5.48 29.52
N GLY A 9 0.35 -5.54 30.86
CA GLY A 9 0.16 -4.35 31.71
C GLY A 9 1.15 -3.23 31.40
N LYS A 10 2.45 -3.54 31.29
CA LYS A 10 3.48 -2.55 30.95
C LYS A 10 3.26 -1.90 29.58
N GLN A 11 2.92 -2.70 28.57
CA GLN A 11 2.66 -2.19 27.22
C GLN A 11 1.41 -1.30 27.19
N PHE A 12 0.40 -1.65 27.99
CA PHE A 12 -0.79 -0.84 28.17
C PHE A 12 -0.46 0.49 28.84
N ASP A 13 0.33 0.49 29.92
CA ASP A 13 0.77 1.72 30.60
C ASP A 13 1.61 2.62 29.67
N ASP A 14 2.53 2.01 28.91
CA ASP A 14 3.35 2.72 27.93
C ASP A 14 2.50 3.36 26.82
N LEU A 15 1.45 2.65 26.37
CA LEU A 15 0.47 3.16 25.40
C LEU A 15 -0.34 4.31 25.99
N THR A 16 -0.88 4.16 27.20
CA THR A 16 -1.71 5.18 27.88
C THR A 16 -0.94 6.48 28.03
N LYS A 17 0.27 6.43 28.59
CA LYS A 17 1.14 7.61 28.71
C LYS A 17 1.41 8.28 27.36
N TRP A 18 1.65 7.47 26.33
CA TRP A 18 1.89 8.01 25.00
C TRP A 18 0.64 8.69 24.42
N LEU A 19 -0.55 8.12 24.59
CA LEU A 19 -1.80 8.75 24.15
C LEU A 19 -2.07 10.07 24.90
N GLU A 20 -1.77 10.13 26.19
CA GLU A 20 -1.84 11.36 26.99
C GLU A 20 -0.93 12.46 26.42
N THR A 21 0.31 12.11 26.04
CA THR A 21 1.22 13.10 25.41
C THR A 21 0.70 13.68 24.09
N LYS A 22 -0.20 12.96 23.43
CA LYS A 22 -0.84 13.36 22.17
C LYS A 22 -2.22 13.98 22.38
N ASN A 23 -2.67 14.11 23.63
CA ASN A 23 -4.02 14.57 23.99
C ASN A 23 -5.13 13.70 23.34
N ILE A 24 -4.92 12.38 23.30
CA ILE A 24 -5.88 11.43 22.72
C ILE A 24 -6.53 10.66 23.86
N ASP A 25 -7.84 10.87 24.05
CA ASP A 25 -8.67 10.06 24.94
C ASP A 25 -9.46 9.01 24.13
N LEU A 26 -9.03 7.76 24.19
CA LEU A 26 -9.67 6.65 23.49
C LEU A 26 -11.17 6.52 23.80
N ILE A 27 -11.60 6.80 25.03
CA ILE A 27 -12.99 6.67 25.44
C ILE A 27 -13.84 7.72 24.74
N ASN A 28 -13.36 8.96 24.69
CA ASN A 28 -14.05 10.05 24.02
C ASN A 28 -14.07 9.89 22.49
N TYR A 29 -12.98 9.40 21.88
CA TYR A 29 -12.89 9.22 20.42
C TYR A 29 -13.72 8.04 19.89
N LEU A 30 -13.93 7.00 20.71
CA LEU A 30 -14.60 5.76 20.27
C LEU A 30 -16.07 5.68 20.66
N GLY A 31 -16.61 6.67 21.40
CA GLY A 31 -18.03 6.83 21.72
C GLY A 31 -18.75 5.54 22.19
N HIS A 32 -18.87 5.33 23.50
CA HIS A 32 -19.77 4.33 24.14
C HIS A 32 -19.92 2.95 23.46
N GLY A 33 -18.89 2.43 22.77
CA GLY A 33 -18.84 1.01 22.36
C GLY A 33 -18.75 0.72 20.87
N SER A 34 -18.55 1.69 19.97
CA SER A 34 -18.34 1.41 18.54
C SER A 34 -17.03 2.01 18.02
N ILE A 35 -16.06 1.14 17.72
CA ILE A 35 -14.83 1.55 17.02
C ILE A 35 -15.17 1.90 15.57
N ASP A 36 -15.35 3.20 15.30
CA ASP A 36 -15.45 3.72 13.94
C ASP A 36 -14.05 3.94 13.35
N LEU A 37 -13.86 3.47 12.12
CA LEU A 37 -12.64 3.70 11.37
C LEU A 37 -12.38 5.20 11.16
N ASN A 38 -13.42 6.04 11.01
CA ASN A 38 -13.22 7.48 10.86
C ASN A 38 -12.60 8.13 12.11
N SER A 39 -13.02 7.69 13.31
CA SER A 39 -12.38 8.11 14.57
C SER A 39 -10.92 7.68 14.61
N VAL A 40 -10.63 6.45 14.19
CA VAL A 40 -9.26 5.91 14.15
C VAL A 40 -8.39 6.66 13.14
N VAL A 41 -8.92 6.98 11.95
CA VAL A 41 -8.22 7.81 10.95
C VAL A 41 -7.87 9.17 11.54
N THR A 42 -8.77 9.76 12.33
CA THR A 42 -8.55 11.05 13.00
C THR A 42 -7.42 10.94 14.02
N ILE A 43 -7.43 9.89 14.85
CA ILE A 43 -6.34 9.58 15.80
C ILE A 43 -4.99 9.48 15.06
N VAL A 44 -4.92 8.68 13.98
CA VAL A 44 -3.67 8.49 13.24
C VAL A 44 -3.20 9.78 12.56
N LYS A 45 -4.10 10.64 12.08
CA LYS A 45 -3.76 11.98 11.55
C LYS A 45 -3.20 12.91 12.63
N THR A 46 -3.73 12.85 13.86
CA THR A 46 -3.20 13.60 15.01
C THR A 46 -1.76 13.18 15.32
N ILE A 47 -1.47 11.88 15.22
CA ILE A 47 -0.14 11.33 15.45
C ILE A 47 0.82 11.68 14.30
N ASN A 48 0.38 11.57 13.04
CA ASN A 48 1.19 11.88 11.86
C ASN A 48 0.43 12.77 10.86
N LYS A 49 0.69 14.08 10.92
CA LYS A 49 0.12 15.08 10.01
C LYS A 49 0.50 14.87 8.53
N LYS A 50 1.57 14.13 8.23
CA LYS A 50 2.03 13.84 6.86
C LYS A 50 1.33 12.61 6.25
N MET A 51 0.42 11.98 6.99
CA MET A 51 -0.35 10.86 6.49
C MET A 51 -1.17 11.30 5.27
N PRO A 52 -1.09 10.58 4.13
CA PRO A 52 -1.86 10.93 2.95
C PRO A 52 -3.36 10.94 3.29
N ALA A 53 -4.09 11.89 2.72
CA ALA A 53 -5.53 11.98 2.87
C ALA A 53 -6.16 10.70 2.32
N VAL A 54 -6.48 9.77 3.22
CA VAL A 54 -7.33 8.65 2.88
C VAL A 54 -8.76 9.18 2.97
N GLY A 55 -9.51 9.04 1.86
CA GLY A 55 -10.85 9.61 1.71
C GLY A 55 -11.81 9.17 2.81
N PRO A 56 -12.98 9.83 2.94
CA PRO A 56 -13.95 9.47 3.97
C PRO A 56 -14.38 8.01 3.80
N TYR A 57 -14.28 7.23 4.87
CA TYR A 57 -14.82 5.87 4.87
C TYR A 57 -16.31 5.95 5.15
N THR A 58 -17.09 5.30 4.31
CA THR A 58 -18.53 5.21 4.54
C THR A 58 -18.76 4.46 5.85
N VAL A 59 -19.64 5.00 6.70
CA VAL A 59 -20.15 4.27 7.87
C VAL A 59 -20.98 3.10 7.33
N GLN A 60 -20.66 1.88 7.74
CA GLN A 60 -21.27 0.67 7.21
C GLN A 60 -21.74 -0.20 8.35
N ASN A 61 -22.97 -0.70 8.27
CA ASN A 61 -23.51 -1.65 9.26
C ASN A 61 -23.12 -3.10 8.93
N ASN A 62 -22.67 -3.35 7.70
CA ASN A 62 -22.22 -4.65 7.23
C ASN A 62 -20.74 -4.89 7.58
N HIS A 63 -20.48 -5.96 8.31
CA HIS A 63 -19.13 -6.38 8.70
C HIS A 63 -18.16 -6.52 7.51
N ALA A 64 -18.61 -7.07 6.37
CA ALA A 64 -17.76 -7.23 5.19
C ALA A 64 -17.31 -5.88 4.60
N LEU A 65 -18.18 -4.87 4.64
CA LEU A 65 -17.84 -3.52 4.18
C LEU A 65 -16.94 -2.79 5.19
N LYS A 66 -17.17 -2.97 6.51
CA LYS A 66 -16.25 -2.50 7.55
C LYS A 66 -14.85 -3.08 7.36
N LEU A 67 -14.76 -4.38 7.11
CA LEU A 67 -13.50 -5.07 6.88
C LEU A 67 -12.78 -4.55 5.64
N LYS A 68 -13.50 -4.36 4.52
CA LYS A 68 -12.94 -3.74 3.32
C LYS A 68 -12.39 -2.34 3.58
N ASN A 69 -13.08 -1.54 4.40
CA ASN A 69 -12.59 -0.22 4.80
C ASN A 69 -11.29 -0.34 5.62
N TRP A 70 -11.22 -1.27 6.57
CA TRP A 70 -10.02 -1.55 7.35
C TRP A 70 -8.84 -2.05 6.49
N GLU A 71 -9.10 -2.86 5.46
CA GLU A 71 -8.07 -3.29 4.51
C GLU A 71 -7.51 -2.13 3.70
N ASN A 72 -8.38 -1.26 3.19
CA ASN A 72 -7.98 -0.05 2.48
C ASN A 72 -7.14 0.86 3.38
N PHE A 73 -7.56 1.04 4.64
CA PHE A 73 -6.80 1.80 5.62
C PHE A 73 -5.42 1.20 5.91
N ASN A 74 -5.34 -0.13 6.07
CA ASN A 74 -4.09 -0.83 6.28
C ASN A 74 -3.13 -0.62 5.11
N LEU A 75 -3.63 -0.78 3.88
CA LEU A 75 -2.84 -0.64 2.65
C LEU A 75 -2.36 0.79 2.42
N LEU A 76 -3.26 1.77 2.59
CA LEU A 76 -3.00 3.15 2.21
C LEU A 76 -2.28 3.96 3.30
N ALA A 77 -2.41 3.55 4.57
CA ALA A 77 -1.89 4.29 5.71
C ALA A 77 -0.97 3.45 6.61
N LEU A 78 -1.50 2.41 7.27
CA LEU A 78 -0.74 1.72 8.34
C LEU A 78 0.58 1.12 7.84
N ARG A 79 0.56 0.48 6.67
CA ARG A 79 1.78 -0.05 6.05
C ARG A 79 2.81 1.03 5.73
N LYS A 80 2.37 2.22 5.32
CA LYS A 80 3.26 3.37 5.06
C LYS A 80 3.84 3.97 6.34
N LEU A 81 3.26 3.65 7.49
CA LEU A 81 3.77 4.03 8.81
C LEU A 81 4.67 2.93 9.40
N GLY A 82 4.92 1.83 8.67
CA GLY A 82 5.67 0.68 9.17
C GLY A 82 4.86 -0.22 10.11
N VAL A 83 3.54 -0.06 10.17
CA VAL A 83 2.65 -0.89 10.97
C VAL A 83 2.10 -2.04 10.11
N ILE A 84 2.31 -3.27 10.56
CA ILE A 84 1.82 -4.47 9.88
C ILE A 84 0.62 -5.02 10.67
N VAL A 85 -0.57 -4.92 10.08
CA VAL A 85 -1.80 -5.53 10.61
C VAL A 85 -2.18 -6.73 9.76
N THR A 86 -2.34 -7.88 10.40
CA THR A 86 -2.73 -9.15 9.76
C THR A 86 -4.23 -9.20 9.50
N ARG A 87 -4.67 -10.05 8.57
CA ARG A 87 -6.10 -10.21 8.24
C ARG A 87 -6.98 -10.54 9.46
N PRO A 88 -6.61 -11.48 10.36
CA PRO A 88 -7.40 -11.74 11.57
C PRO A 88 -7.53 -10.51 12.48
N ALA A 89 -6.46 -9.71 12.59
CA ALA A 89 -6.52 -8.48 13.37
C ALA A 89 -7.41 -7.41 12.71
N LEU A 90 -7.47 -7.35 11.38
CA LEU A 90 -8.42 -6.47 10.67
C LEU A 90 -9.87 -6.92 10.86
N GLU A 91 -10.13 -8.22 10.95
CA GLU A 91 -11.44 -8.78 11.29
C GLU A 91 -11.85 -8.40 12.71
N ASP A 92 -10.93 -8.53 13.67
CA ASP A 92 -11.15 -8.08 15.05
C ASP A 92 -11.45 -6.57 15.10
N LEU A 93 -10.70 -5.74 14.35
CA LEU A 93 -10.96 -4.30 14.24
C LEU A 93 -12.32 -3.99 13.59
N ALA A 94 -12.71 -4.74 12.55
CA ALA A 94 -14.01 -4.59 11.89
C ALA A 94 -15.19 -4.99 12.79
N SER A 95 -14.95 -5.91 13.74
CA SER A 95 -15.92 -6.31 14.76
C SER A 95 -16.02 -5.32 15.93
N GLY A 96 -15.08 -4.37 16.05
CA GLY A 96 -15.02 -3.42 17.15
C GLY A 96 -14.24 -3.91 18.37
N ASP A 97 -13.33 -4.87 18.21
CA ASP A 97 -12.50 -5.38 19.30
C ASP A 97 -11.51 -4.31 19.80
N LEU A 98 -11.73 -3.83 21.02
CA LEU A 98 -10.89 -2.80 21.65
C LEU A 98 -9.46 -3.27 21.89
N SER A 99 -9.24 -4.56 22.17
CA SER A 99 -7.89 -5.10 22.38
C SER A 99 -7.10 -5.06 21.07
N ALA A 100 -7.75 -5.36 19.94
CA ALA A 100 -7.12 -5.26 18.63
C ALA A 100 -6.74 -3.81 18.28
N LEU A 101 -7.60 -2.85 18.61
CA LEU A 101 -7.30 -1.43 18.43
C LEU A 101 -6.13 -0.98 19.30
N GLN A 102 -6.15 -1.30 20.59
CA GLN A 102 -5.05 -0.99 21.52
C GLN A 102 -3.73 -1.58 21.02
N TYR A 103 -3.75 -2.84 20.57
CA TYR A 103 -2.57 -3.48 20.00
C TYR A 103 -2.06 -2.74 18.75
N MET A 104 -2.95 -2.37 17.83
CA MET A 104 -2.59 -1.59 16.64
C MET A 104 -1.99 -0.23 16.99
N LEU A 105 -2.57 0.50 17.96
CA LEU A 105 -2.05 1.78 18.42
C LEU A 105 -0.69 1.65 19.11
N HIS A 106 -0.47 0.58 19.87
CA HIS A 106 0.85 0.28 20.44
C HIS A 106 1.89 0.00 19.34
N GLN A 107 1.54 -0.72 18.28
CA GLN A 107 2.44 -0.88 17.13
C GLN A 107 2.74 0.47 16.45
N LEU A 108 1.74 1.34 16.34
CA LEU A 108 1.90 2.68 15.79
C LEU A 108 2.83 3.55 16.67
N MET A 109 2.68 3.49 17.99
CA MET A 109 3.60 4.13 18.95
C MET A 109 5.03 3.65 18.76
N LEU A 110 5.25 2.33 18.64
CA LEU A 110 6.58 1.77 18.41
C LEU A 110 7.16 2.24 17.07
N ALA A 111 6.34 2.35 16.04
CA ALA A 111 6.77 2.86 14.75
C ALA A 111 7.12 4.35 14.80
N GLU A 112 6.35 5.17 15.53
CA GLU A 112 6.67 6.59 15.74
C GLU A 112 8.01 6.75 16.47
N ARG A 113 8.22 6.01 17.57
CA ARG A 113 9.45 6.08 18.38
C ARG A 113 10.70 5.68 17.59
N LYS A 114 10.56 4.80 16.60
CA LYS A 114 11.64 4.41 15.68
C LYS A 114 11.87 5.42 14.55
N GLY A 115 11.03 6.45 14.48
CA GLY A 115 10.84 7.26 13.29
C GLY A 115 9.98 6.50 12.29
N PHE A 116 8.84 7.08 11.89
CA PHE A 116 8.01 6.47 10.87
C PHE A 116 8.85 6.17 9.64
N GLN A 117 8.82 4.92 9.18
CA GLN A 117 9.43 4.56 7.92
C GLN A 117 8.66 5.26 6.82
N VAL A 118 9.12 6.43 6.39
CA VAL A 118 8.60 7.07 5.19
C VAL A 118 8.87 6.10 4.06
N TYR A 119 7.83 5.40 3.61
CA TYR A 119 7.90 4.63 2.39
C TYR A 119 8.18 5.62 1.25
N VAL A 120 9.46 5.80 0.92
CA VAL A 120 9.87 6.33 -0.38
C VAL A 120 9.46 5.25 -1.38
N PRO A 121 8.56 5.56 -2.33
CA PRO A 121 8.34 4.65 -3.44
C PRO A 121 9.69 4.48 -4.10
N ARG A 122 10.24 3.26 -4.02
CA ARG A 122 11.35 2.87 -4.87
C ARG A 122 10.80 3.00 -6.28
N ARG A 123 11.03 4.13 -6.95
CA ARG A 123 10.86 4.24 -8.40
C ARG A 123 11.70 3.11 -8.95
N SER A 124 11.03 2.10 -9.51
CA SER A 124 11.68 1.00 -10.23
C SER A 124 12.77 1.60 -11.12
N GLY A 125 14.00 1.14 -10.92
CA GLY A 125 15.19 1.79 -11.43
C GLY A 125 15.19 1.85 -12.96
N THR A 126 15.45 3.04 -13.49
CA THR A 126 16.31 3.14 -14.66
C THR A 126 17.73 3.14 -14.11
N LEU A 127 18.39 1.99 -14.16
CA LEU A 127 19.86 1.94 -14.11
C LEU A 127 20.33 2.76 -15.31
N ILE A 128 20.84 3.97 -15.05
CA ILE A 128 21.79 4.59 -15.96
C ILE A 128 23.15 4.21 -15.40
N PRO A 129 23.87 3.26 -16.01
CA PRO A 129 25.29 3.12 -15.76
C PRO A 129 25.94 4.44 -16.20
N SER A 130 26.49 5.18 -15.24
CA SER A 130 27.38 6.31 -15.52
C SER A 130 28.63 5.77 -16.21
N ASP A 131 28.99 6.42 -17.31
CA ASP A 131 30.11 6.18 -18.22
C ASP A 131 31.29 5.35 -17.69
N ASN A 132 31.66 4.29 -18.41
CA ASN A 132 32.85 4.32 -19.28
C ASN A 132 33.01 3.00 -20.07
N GLN A 133 32.29 2.80 -21.17
CA GLN A 133 32.81 2.05 -22.32
C GLN A 133 32.11 2.53 -23.60
N MET A 134 32.84 3.28 -24.41
CA MET A 134 32.49 3.56 -25.80
C MET A 134 32.25 2.27 -26.57
N ARG A 135 31.18 2.21 -27.37
CA ARG A 135 31.31 1.97 -28.82
C ARG A 135 30.02 2.32 -29.56
N THR A 136 30.17 3.38 -30.33
CA THR A 136 29.30 3.88 -31.39
C THR A 136 28.82 2.80 -32.35
N PHE A 137 27.51 2.76 -32.62
CA PHE A 137 27.03 2.41 -33.96
C PHE A 137 26.05 3.48 -34.44
N ARG A 138 26.43 4.05 -35.57
CA ARG A 138 25.74 5.13 -36.28
C ARG A 138 24.36 4.66 -36.74
N VAL A 139 23.39 5.56 -36.60
CA VAL A 139 22.16 5.57 -37.39
C VAL A 139 22.54 5.71 -38.87
N SER A 140 22.17 4.73 -39.69
CA SER A 140 22.21 4.83 -41.14
C SER A 140 20.79 4.76 -41.71
N LYS A 141 20.54 5.67 -42.65
CA LYS A 141 19.30 6.06 -43.33
C LYS A 141 18.50 4.89 -43.97
N PRO A 142 17.20 5.08 -44.26
CA PRO A 142 16.42 4.13 -45.05
C PRO A 142 16.82 4.24 -46.53
N MET A 143 17.04 3.10 -47.19
CA MET A 143 17.37 3.05 -48.61
C MET A 143 16.27 2.30 -49.39
N THR A 144 15.57 3.07 -50.21
CA THR A 144 14.62 2.65 -51.24
C THR A 144 15.23 1.62 -52.18
N ILE A 145 14.56 0.49 -52.38
CA ILE A 145 14.89 -0.46 -53.44
C ILE A 145 13.90 -0.26 -54.60
N LYS A 146 14.42 0.28 -55.70
CA LYS A 146 13.78 0.30 -57.02
C LYS A 146 13.87 -1.09 -57.64
N GLN A 147 12.79 -1.51 -58.29
CA GLN A 147 12.77 -2.63 -59.24
C GLN A 147 13.75 -2.40 -60.41
N PRO A 148 14.19 -3.49 -61.04
CA PRO A 148 14.17 -3.54 -62.49
C PRO A 148 13.52 -4.82 -63.01
N GLY A 149 12.60 -4.66 -63.97
CA GLY A 149 12.09 -5.76 -64.78
C GLY A 149 12.92 -5.95 -66.06
N SER A 150 12.95 -7.18 -66.58
CA SER A 150 12.41 -7.56 -67.89
C SER A 150 13.01 -8.86 -68.43
N ASN A 151 12.11 -9.78 -68.80
CA ASN A 151 12.09 -10.72 -69.96
C ASN A 151 13.21 -11.77 -70.11
N SER A 152 12.96 -12.99 -70.60
CA SER A 152 11.98 -13.46 -71.59
C SER A 152 11.83 -15.00 -71.57
N ASN A 153 10.63 -15.51 -71.95
CA ASN A 153 10.34 -16.64 -72.87
C ASN A 153 11.03 -18.03 -72.67
N THR A 154 10.44 -19.22 -72.87
CA THR A 154 9.30 -19.66 -73.72
C THR A 154 8.91 -21.11 -73.35
N ASN A 155 7.62 -21.41 -73.46
CA ASN A 155 7.00 -22.61 -74.06
C ASN A 155 6.91 -24.01 -73.38
N GLN A 156 5.65 -24.51 -73.50
CA GLN A 156 5.15 -25.86 -73.79
C GLN A 156 4.68 -26.80 -72.66
N GLY A 157 3.40 -27.20 -72.77
CA GLY A 157 3.01 -28.61 -72.58
C GLY A 157 1.91 -28.93 -71.56
N ARG A 158 0.64 -28.81 -71.96
CA ARG A 158 -0.48 -29.71 -71.53
C ARG A 158 -0.21 -31.14 -72.10
N PRO A 159 -0.96 -32.23 -71.79
CA PRO A 159 -2.13 -32.44 -70.90
C PRO A 159 -1.91 -33.63 -69.91
N GLY A 160 -2.69 -33.91 -68.88
CA GLY A 160 -4.12 -34.24 -68.83
C GLY A 160 -4.27 -35.65 -68.23
N PHE A 161 -5.16 -35.81 -67.25
CA PHE A 161 -6.12 -36.89 -67.05
C PHE A 161 -7.07 -36.46 -65.92
#